data_AF-A0AAV1G897-F1
#
_entry.id   AF-A0AAV1G897-F1
#
_cell.length_a   1.000
_cell.length_b   1.000
_cell.length_c   1.000
_cell.angle_alpha   90.00
_cell.angle_beta   90.00
_cell.angle_gamma   90.00
#
_symmetry.space_group_name_H-M   'P 1'
#
loop_
_entity.id
_entity.type
_entity.pdbx_description
1 polymer ?
#
loop_
_entity_poly.entity_id
_entity_poly.type
_entity_poly.pdbx_seq_one_letter_code
_entity_poly.pdbx_strand_id
1 'polypeptide(L)'
;MKGPIFLVLVLAAKLAYCSSVTADGNSSLHLFFCEPKGCAANVTSVYCGNIELLNGTNIPDCSGHPPLLNTVCQRDGRAFVQTEAGIKCDFEAKGHFIKTVKCEDSNTACTFDPEATLKEEKKEEKKEEEKEEKREEKKEEEKEGKKEENNAGHIAGIY
;
A
#
# COMPACT_ATOMS: atom_id res chain seq x y z
N MET A 1 -58.05 21.90 -17.27
CA MET A 1 -57.16 23.01 -16.86
C MET A 1 -55.84 22.41 -16.41
N LYS A 2 -54.72 22.90 -16.98
CA LYS A 2 -53.41 23.10 -16.35
C LYS A 2 -52.70 21.92 -15.64
N GLY A 3 -51.61 21.46 -16.27
CA GLY A 3 -50.33 21.24 -15.59
C GLY A 3 -49.66 19.88 -15.82
N PRO A 4 -48.59 19.83 -16.63
CA PRO A 4 -47.57 18.79 -16.56
C PRO A 4 -46.41 19.32 -15.71
N ILE A 5 -46.11 18.72 -14.57
CA ILE A 5 -44.85 18.91 -13.81
C ILE A 5 -44.88 17.80 -12.76
N PHE A 6 -43.97 16.84 -12.87
CA PHE A 6 -43.17 16.27 -11.78
C PHE A 6 -42.34 15.10 -12.35
N LEU A 7 -41.60 15.40 -13.42
CA LEU A 7 -40.47 14.62 -13.90
C LEU A 7 -39.24 14.96 -13.02
N VAL A 8 -39.36 14.77 -11.70
CA VAL A 8 -38.30 14.99 -10.71
C VAL A 8 -38.53 14.05 -9.52
N LEU A 9 -38.52 12.74 -9.76
CA LEU A 9 -38.65 11.72 -8.70
C LEU A 9 -37.62 10.59 -8.86
N VAL A 10 -36.46 10.92 -9.44
CA VAL A 10 -35.28 10.03 -9.52
C VAL A 10 -34.01 10.84 -9.19
N LEU A 11 -33.97 11.47 -8.02
CA LEU A 11 -32.74 12.02 -7.43
C LEU A 11 -32.78 11.83 -5.91
N ALA A 12 -32.81 10.56 -5.49
CA ALA A 12 -32.41 10.15 -4.14
C ALA A 12 -31.16 9.27 -4.27
N ALA A 13 -30.12 9.81 -4.93
CA ALA A 13 -28.80 9.22 -4.96
C ALA A 13 -28.20 9.33 -3.56
N LYS A 14 -28.25 8.21 -2.85
CA LYS A 14 -27.31 7.73 -1.82
C LYS A 14 -26.26 8.73 -1.33
N LEU A 15 -26.69 9.76 -0.59
CA LEU A 15 -25.84 10.48 0.35
C LEU A 15 -25.78 9.69 1.66
N ALA A 16 -25.19 8.51 1.60
CA ALA A 16 -24.58 7.89 2.79
C ALA A 16 -23.09 8.25 2.75
N TYR A 17 -22.81 9.55 2.79
CA TYR A 17 -21.53 10.03 3.29
C TYR A 17 -21.56 9.93 4.82
N CYS A 18 -20.36 9.78 5.37
CA CYS A 18 -20.00 9.59 6.79
C CYS A 18 -19.94 8.10 7.17
N SER A 19 -18.77 7.51 7.39
CA SER A 19 -17.49 8.13 7.75
C SER A 19 -16.36 7.24 7.25
N SER A 20 -15.37 7.84 6.57
CA SER A 20 -14.00 7.36 6.78
C SER A 20 -13.82 7.42 8.29
N VAL A 21 -13.81 6.24 8.91
CA VAL A 21 -13.23 6.13 10.23
C VAL A 21 -11.79 6.51 9.98
N THR A 22 -11.43 7.78 10.17
CA THR A 22 -10.11 8.10 10.67
C THR A 22 -10.08 7.32 11.97
N ALA A 23 -9.55 6.10 11.88
CA ALA A 23 -8.98 5.47 13.04
C ALA A 23 -7.90 6.47 13.45
N ASP A 24 -8.26 7.35 14.37
CA ASP A 24 -7.36 8.10 15.24
C ASP A 24 -6.68 7.08 16.16
N GLY A 25 -6.09 6.06 15.55
CA GLY A 25 -5.07 5.24 16.12
C GLY A 25 -3.84 6.08 15.94
N ASN A 26 -3.52 6.86 16.96
CA ASN A 26 -2.21 7.46 17.13
C ASN A 26 -1.18 6.34 17.37
N SER A 27 -1.10 5.37 16.45
CA SER A 27 -0.07 4.35 16.37
C SER A 27 1.19 5.11 15.96
N SER A 28 1.90 5.62 16.96
CA SER A 28 3.20 6.24 16.75
C SER A 28 4.06 5.26 15.97
N LEU A 29 4.48 5.64 14.76
CA LEU A 29 5.35 4.83 13.95
C LEU A 29 6.79 5.01 14.44
N HIS A 30 7.54 3.93 14.48
CA HIS A 30 8.97 3.93 14.77
C HIS A 30 9.74 3.62 13.50
N LEU A 31 10.72 4.45 13.20
CA LEU A 31 11.67 4.21 12.12
C LEU A 31 12.99 3.72 12.72
N PHE A 32 13.53 2.65 12.15
CA PHE A 32 14.83 2.08 12.53
C PHE A 32 15.75 2.05 11.33
N PHE A 33 17.06 2.12 11.59
CA PHE A 33 18.08 2.00 10.55
C PHE A 33 19.33 1.30 11.07
N CYS A 34 20.11 0.72 10.14
CA CYS A 34 21.43 0.21 10.49
C CYS A 34 22.47 1.35 10.61
N GLU A 35 23.20 1.39 11.72
CA GLU A 35 24.03 2.54 12.14
C GLU A 35 25.34 2.73 11.36
N PRO A 36 26.08 1.70 10.94
CA PRO A 36 27.28 1.92 10.14
C PRO A 36 26.92 2.46 8.75
N LYS A 37 27.57 3.52 8.27
CA LYS A 37 27.38 3.96 6.87
C LYS A 37 27.83 2.84 5.93
N GLY A 38 27.01 2.49 4.94
CA GLY A 38 27.28 1.37 4.02
C GLY A 38 26.78 0.01 4.52
N CYS A 39 26.16 -0.07 5.70
CA CYS A 39 25.60 -1.32 6.23
C CYS A 39 24.58 -1.97 5.31
N ALA A 40 23.84 -1.21 4.50
CA ALA A 40 22.80 -1.75 3.62
C ALA A 40 23.32 -2.84 2.67
N ALA A 41 24.58 -2.74 2.23
CA ALA A 41 25.19 -3.73 1.35
C ALA A 41 25.41 -5.10 2.02
N ASN A 42 25.45 -5.13 3.35
CA ASN A 42 25.71 -6.32 4.15
C ASN A 42 24.45 -6.90 4.80
N VAL A 43 23.35 -6.15 4.83
CA VAL A 43 22.09 -6.62 5.40
C VAL A 43 21.58 -7.80 4.56
N THR A 44 21.38 -8.93 5.23
CA THR A 44 20.78 -10.13 4.65
C THR A 44 19.42 -10.46 5.23
N SER A 45 19.17 -10.05 6.47
CA SER A 45 17.88 -10.23 7.12
C SER A 45 17.51 -9.01 7.96
N VAL A 46 16.21 -8.73 8.04
CA VAL A 46 15.64 -7.75 8.97
C VAL A 46 14.48 -8.39 9.68
N TYR A 47 14.57 -8.43 11.01
CA TYR A 47 13.51 -8.93 11.88
C TYR A 47 12.93 -7.79 12.67
N CYS A 48 11.60 -7.72 12.76
CA CYS A 48 10.90 -6.80 13.65
C CYS A 48 9.96 -7.60 14.55
N GLY A 49 10.28 -7.65 15.85
CA GLY A 49 9.68 -8.63 16.75
C GLY A 49 9.97 -10.07 16.30
N ASN A 50 8.92 -10.83 15.96
CA ASN A 50 9.03 -12.21 15.47
C ASN A 50 8.82 -12.35 13.95
N ILE A 51 8.79 -11.23 13.22
CA ILE A 51 8.47 -11.20 11.79
C ILE A 51 9.74 -10.91 10.99
N GLU A 52 10.08 -11.79 10.05
CA GLU A 52 11.12 -11.53 9.04
C GLU A 52 10.53 -10.65 7.93
N LEU A 53 11.04 -9.42 7.80
CA LEU A 53 10.58 -8.46 6.79
C LEU A 53 11.46 -8.44 5.55
N LEU A 54 12.71 -8.89 5.67
CA LEU A 54 13.64 -9.05 4.58
C LEU A 54 14.39 -10.36 4.74
N ASN A 55 14.47 -11.13 3.65
CA ASN A 55 15.31 -12.30 3.51
C ASN A 55 16.01 -12.24 2.14
N GLY A 56 17.21 -11.66 2.13
CA GLY A 56 17.97 -11.42 0.91
C GLY A 56 18.79 -10.13 0.96
N THR A 57 19.53 -9.88 -0.12
CA THR A 57 20.49 -8.76 -0.21
C THR A 57 20.01 -7.61 -1.08
N ASN A 58 18.88 -7.77 -1.78
CA ASN A 58 18.35 -6.72 -2.64
C ASN A 58 17.39 -5.85 -1.83
N ILE A 59 17.87 -4.66 -1.44
CA ILE A 59 17.08 -3.67 -0.73
C ILE A 59 16.76 -2.53 -1.70
N PRO A 60 15.47 -2.26 -1.99
CA PRO A 60 15.08 -1.17 -2.89
C PRO A 60 15.42 0.20 -2.28
N ASP A 61 15.63 1.21 -3.12
CA ASP A 61 15.85 2.58 -2.64
C ASP A 61 14.55 3.17 -2.07
N CYS A 62 14.65 3.96 -1.00
CA CYS A 62 13.51 4.59 -0.35
C CYS A 62 12.85 5.72 -1.16
N SER A 63 13.36 6.06 -2.35
CA SER A 63 12.81 7.08 -3.26
C SER A 63 12.62 8.47 -2.63
N GLY A 64 13.37 8.78 -1.56
CA GLY A 64 13.27 10.06 -0.84
C GLY A 64 12.31 10.08 0.36
N HIS A 65 11.59 8.98 0.63
CA HIS A 65 10.58 8.85 1.70
C HIS A 65 10.99 7.86 2.77
N PRO A 66 10.46 7.98 4.00
CA PRO A 66 10.57 6.87 4.93
C PRO A 66 9.93 5.62 4.30
N PRO A 67 10.43 4.41 4.62
CA PRO A 67 9.78 3.18 4.21
C PRO A 67 8.32 3.15 4.65
N LEU A 68 7.48 2.50 3.86
CA LEU A 68 6.12 2.15 4.27
C LEU A 68 6.15 1.18 5.47
N LEU A 69 5.02 1.06 6.17
CA LEU A 69 4.88 0.18 7.32
C LEU A 69 5.30 -1.26 6.97
N ASN A 70 6.19 -1.82 7.79
CA ASN A 70 6.75 -3.17 7.67
C ASN A 70 7.46 -3.44 6.33
N THR A 71 7.97 -2.39 5.69
CA THR A 71 8.81 -2.50 4.48
C THR A 71 10.25 -2.09 4.77
N VAL A 72 11.18 -2.73 4.08
CA VAL A 72 12.61 -2.41 4.15
C VAL A 72 13.04 -1.72 2.86
N CYS A 73 13.67 -0.57 2.99
CA CYS A 73 14.29 0.15 1.88
C CYS A 73 15.68 0.65 2.30
N GLN A 74 16.46 1.18 1.37
CA GLN A 74 17.77 1.78 1.65
C GLN A 74 17.87 3.21 1.14
N ARG A 75 18.69 4.01 1.82
CA ARG A 75 19.08 5.36 1.40
C ARG A 75 20.46 5.68 1.98
N ASP A 76 21.31 6.35 1.21
CA ASP A 76 22.65 6.77 1.67
C ASP A 76 23.52 5.63 2.25
N GLY A 77 23.35 4.42 1.74
CA GLY A 77 24.04 3.20 2.18
C GLY A 77 23.54 2.64 3.52
N ARG A 78 22.37 3.06 4.00
CA ARG A 78 21.72 2.56 5.21
C ARG A 78 20.40 1.90 4.85
N ALA A 79 20.09 0.77 5.46
CA ALA A 79 18.78 0.15 5.36
C ALA A 79 17.89 0.72 6.46
N PHE A 80 16.62 0.93 6.14
CA PHE A 80 15.59 1.53 6.98
C PHE A 80 14.36 0.63 7.02
N VAL A 81 13.65 0.63 8.16
CA VAL A 81 12.36 -0.05 8.33
C VAL A 81 11.45 0.76 9.24
N GLN A 82 10.18 0.88 8.87
CA GLN A 82 9.17 1.55 9.69
C GLN A 82 8.21 0.51 10.29
N THR A 83 7.92 0.60 11.57
CA THR A 83 7.00 -0.31 12.28
C THR A 83 6.07 0.46 13.21
N GLU A 84 5.10 -0.25 13.78
CA GLU A 84 4.33 0.26 14.91
C GLU A 84 5.22 0.50 16.15
N ALA A 85 4.78 1.41 17.02
CA ALA A 85 5.44 1.67 18.29
C ALA A 85 5.52 0.40 19.16
N GLY A 86 6.60 0.30 19.93
CA GLY A 86 6.85 -0.83 20.82
C GLY A 86 7.48 -2.05 20.13
N ILE A 87 7.45 -2.12 18.80
CA ILE A 87 8.18 -3.13 18.03
C ILE A 87 9.65 -2.70 17.92
N LYS A 88 10.56 -3.63 18.23
CA LYS A 88 11.99 -3.47 17.99
C LYS A 88 12.37 -4.21 16.71
N CYS A 89 13.34 -3.67 16.01
CA CYS A 89 13.89 -4.31 14.82
C CYS A 89 15.38 -4.58 14.99
N ASP A 90 15.83 -5.66 14.37
CA ASP A 90 17.21 -6.10 14.31
C ASP A 90 17.60 -6.29 12.84
N PHE A 91 18.73 -5.69 12.46
CA PHE A 91 19.34 -5.85 11.16
C PHE A 91 20.48 -6.87 11.28
N GLU A 92 20.51 -7.85 10.40
CA GLU A 92 21.51 -8.92 10.40
C GLU A 92 22.28 -8.95 9.07
N ALA A 93 23.55 -9.29 9.18
CA ALA A 93 24.40 -9.72 8.07
C ALA A 93 24.67 -11.23 8.20
N LYS A 94 25.39 -11.80 7.22
CA LYS A 94 25.81 -13.21 7.27
C LYS A 94 26.55 -13.52 8.58
N GLY A 95 25.85 -14.19 9.50
CA GLY A 95 26.39 -14.70 10.75
C GLY A 95 26.61 -13.67 11.86
N HIS A 96 26.12 -12.42 11.75
CA HIS A 96 26.26 -11.43 12.82
C HIS A 96 25.20 -10.32 12.78
N PHE A 97 24.92 -9.74 13.94
CA PHE A 97 24.05 -8.58 14.09
C PHE A 97 24.75 -7.29 13.64
N ILE A 98 24.01 -6.43 12.96
CA ILE A 98 24.39 -5.06 12.66
C ILE A 98 23.75 -4.16 13.71
N LYS A 99 24.51 -3.18 14.20
CA LYS A 99 23.97 -2.22 15.18
C LYS A 99 22.79 -1.46 14.57
N THR A 100 21.65 -1.58 15.24
CA THR A 100 20.38 -0.94 14.86
C THR A 100 20.14 0.28 15.73
N VAL A 101 19.67 1.36 15.12
CA VAL A 101 19.33 2.60 15.82
C VAL A 101 17.90 2.99 15.47
N LYS A 102 17.14 3.37 16.48
CA LYS A 102 15.83 3.99 16.31
C LYS A 102 16.03 5.46 15.96
N CYS A 103 15.30 5.95 14.98
CA CYS A 103 15.24 7.36 14.67
C CYS A 103 14.68 8.16 15.85
N GLU A 104 15.31 9.30 16.07
CA GLU A 104 14.95 10.33 17.05
C GLU A 104 15.15 11.67 16.34
N ASP A 105 14.55 12.75 16.84
CA ASP A 105 14.51 14.05 16.16
C ASP A 105 15.91 14.63 15.84
N SER A 106 16.95 14.18 16.56
CA SER A 106 18.34 14.59 16.38
C SER A 106 19.10 13.81 15.30
N ASN A 107 18.54 12.70 14.78
CA ASN A 107 19.23 11.83 13.83
C ASN A 107 19.05 12.34 12.39
N THR A 108 20.08 12.98 11.83
CA THR A 108 20.06 13.48 10.44
C THR A 108 19.87 12.39 9.39
N ALA A 109 20.24 11.14 9.69
CA ALA A 109 19.97 9.98 8.83
C ALA A 109 18.46 9.73 8.61
N CYS A 110 17.63 10.24 9.53
CA CYS A 110 16.18 10.06 9.55
C CYS A 110 15.42 11.25 8.95
N THR A 111 16.13 12.25 8.41
CA THR A 111 15.48 13.38 7.74
C THR A 111 15.06 12.97 6.34
N PHE A 112 13.76 12.77 6.12
CA PHE A 112 13.16 12.55 4.80
C PHE A 112 12.43 13.81 4.36
N ASP A 113 12.39 14.05 3.04
CA ASP A 113 11.69 15.21 2.51
C ASP A 113 10.17 14.93 2.54
N PRO A 114 9.38 15.67 3.33
CA PRO A 114 7.94 15.42 3.43
C PRO A 114 7.21 15.67 2.11
N GLU A 115 7.76 16.50 1.19
CA GLU A 115 7.05 16.85 -0.05
C GLU A 115 6.84 15.64 -0.97
N ALA A 116 7.79 14.71 -0.99
CA ALA A 116 7.65 13.57 -1.88
C ALA A 116 6.84 12.40 -1.25
N THR A 117 6.55 12.46 0.08
CA THR A 117 5.67 11.46 0.75
C THR A 117 4.24 11.64 0.25
N LEU A 118 3.80 12.90 0.13
CA LEU A 118 2.53 13.32 -0.47
C LEU A 118 2.36 12.89 -1.94
N LYS A 119 3.46 12.67 -2.66
CA LYS A 119 3.44 12.28 -4.08
C LYS A 119 3.27 10.78 -4.24
N GLU A 120 3.84 9.97 -3.33
CA GLU A 120 3.65 8.51 -3.34
C GLU A 120 2.24 8.13 -2.85
N GLU A 121 1.69 8.76 -1.79
CA GLU A 121 0.31 8.49 -1.34
C GLU A 121 -0.72 8.71 -2.47
N LYS A 122 -0.60 9.84 -3.20
CA LYS A 122 -1.46 10.12 -4.37
C LYS A 122 -1.28 9.15 -5.53
N LYS A 123 -0.11 8.53 -5.64
CA LYS A 123 0.20 7.57 -6.71
C LYS A 123 -0.33 6.18 -6.38
N GLU A 124 -0.30 5.78 -5.11
CA GLU A 124 -0.96 4.55 -4.65
C GLU A 124 -2.49 4.64 -4.77
N GLU A 125 -3.09 5.76 -4.36
CA GLU A 125 -4.53 6.02 -4.51
C GLU A 125 -4.96 5.90 -5.98
N LYS A 126 -4.24 6.56 -6.89
CA LYS A 126 -4.51 6.49 -8.34
C LYS A 126 -4.32 5.07 -8.91
N LYS A 127 -3.39 4.28 -8.37
CA LYS A 127 -3.14 2.90 -8.83
C LYS A 127 -4.22 1.94 -8.33
N GLU A 128 -4.81 2.20 -7.18
CA GLU A 128 -5.95 1.45 -6.65
C GLU A 128 -7.23 1.74 -7.46
N GLU A 129 -7.48 3.01 -7.80
CA GLU A 129 -8.58 3.40 -8.70
C GLU A 129 -8.48 2.72 -10.08
N GLU A 130 -7.29 2.74 -10.71
CA GLU A 130 -7.09 2.10 -12.02
C GLU A 130 -7.25 0.56 -11.96
N LYS A 131 -6.91 -0.05 -10.82
CA LYS A 131 -7.06 -1.49 -10.60
C LYS A 131 -8.53 -1.87 -10.39
N GLU A 132 -9.32 -1.00 -9.77
CA GLU A 132 -10.76 -1.20 -9.59
C GLU A 132 -11.51 -1.06 -10.93
N GLU A 133 -11.20 -0.04 -11.73
CA GLU A 133 -11.78 0.18 -13.07
C GLU A 133 -11.54 -1.04 -13.98
N LYS A 134 -10.30 -1.56 -14.04
CA LYS A 134 -9.98 -2.78 -14.80
C LYS A 134 -10.68 -4.04 -14.28
N ARG A 135 -11.03 -4.10 -12.99
CA ARG A 135 -11.76 -5.23 -12.41
C ARG A 135 -13.25 -5.18 -12.75
N GLU A 136 -13.81 -3.99 -12.94
CA GLU A 136 -15.19 -3.83 -13.38
C GLU A 136 -15.34 -4.19 -14.86
N GLU A 137 -14.44 -3.70 -15.73
CA GLU A 137 -14.45 -4.01 -17.17
C GLU A 137 -14.37 -5.53 -17.42
N LYS A 138 -13.48 -6.24 -16.70
CA LYS A 138 -13.36 -7.70 -16.81
C LYS A 138 -14.61 -8.46 -16.33
N LYS A 139 -15.39 -7.91 -15.39
CA LYS A 139 -16.65 -8.53 -14.93
C LYS A 139 -17.78 -8.34 -15.94
N GLU A 140 -17.74 -7.31 -16.77
CA GLU A 140 -18.72 -7.10 -17.84
C GLU A 140 -18.45 -8.05 -19.02
N GLU A 141 -17.19 -8.21 -19.42
CA GLU A 141 -16.81 -9.18 -20.47
C GLU A 141 -17.21 -10.63 -20.12
N GLU A 142 -17.05 -11.03 -18.85
CA GLU A 142 -17.44 -12.39 -18.41
C GLU A 142 -18.97 -12.60 -18.38
N LYS A 143 -19.76 -11.53 -18.24
CA LYS A 143 -21.23 -11.59 -18.29
C LYS A 143 -21.74 -11.67 -19.73
N GLU A 144 -21.08 -11.01 -20.68
CA GLU A 144 -21.46 -11.10 -22.09
C GLU A 144 -21.13 -12.48 -22.70
N GLY A 145 -19.97 -13.06 -22.35
CA GLY A 145 -19.61 -14.41 -22.81
C GLY A 145 -20.60 -15.51 -22.37
N LYS A 146 -21.15 -15.41 -21.15
CA LYS A 146 -22.18 -16.35 -20.64
C LYS A 146 -23.57 -16.17 -21.28
N LYS A 147 -23.82 -15.04 -21.95
CA LYS A 147 -25.09 -14.79 -22.65
C LYS A 147 -25.11 -15.43 -24.05
N GLU A 148 -23.95 -15.58 -24.67
CA GLU A 148 -23.80 -16.17 -26.00
C GLU A 148 -23.91 -17.71 -25.98
N GLU A 149 -23.39 -18.38 -24.94
CA GLU A 149 -23.53 -19.83 -24.77
C GLU A 149 -24.98 -20.30 -24.53
N ASN A 150 -25.82 -19.47 -23.90
CA ASN A 150 -27.21 -19.83 -23.60
C ASN A 150 -28.16 -19.68 -24.80
N ASN A 151 -27.72 -19.06 -25.91
CA ASN A 151 -28.57 -18.87 -27.10
C ASN A 151 -28.33 -19.92 -28.19
N ALA A 152 -27.26 -20.72 -28.09
CA ALA A 152 -26.99 -21.84 -29.00
C ALA A 152 -27.79 -23.11 -28.65
N GLY A 153 -28.43 -23.17 -27.47
CA GLY A 153 -29.15 -24.34 -26.98
C GLY A 153 -30.63 -24.45 -27.36
N HIS A 154 -31.22 -23.47 -28.05
CA HIS A 154 -32.68 -23.42 -28.31
C HIS A 154 -33.11 -23.80 -29.74
N ILE A 155 -32.21 -24.29 -30.59
CA ILE A 155 -32.54 -24.78 -31.95
C ILE A 155 -32.13 -26.25 -32.10
N ALA A 156 -32.71 -27.13 -31.28
CA ALA A 156 -32.61 -28.58 -31.47
C ALA A 156 -33.83 -29.26 -30.84
N GLY A 157 -35.01 -29.01 -31.40
CA GLY A 157 -36.26 -29.53 -30.83
C GLY A 157 -37.46 -29.41 -31.77
N ILE A 158 -37.29 -29.73 -33.04
CA ILE A 158 -38.40 -30.01 -33.95
C ILE A 158 -37.98 -31.21 -34.80
N TYR A 159 -38.39 -32.41 -34.40
CA TYR A 159 -38.78 -33.55 -35.25
C TYR A 159 -39.46 -34.61 -34.37
#